data_AF-A0A8T4EAW1-F1
#
_entry.id   AF-A0A8T4EAW1-F1
#
_cell.length_a   1.000
_cell.length_b   1.000
_cell.length_c   1.000
_cell.angle_alpha   90.00
_cell.angle_beta   90.00
_cell.angle_gamma   90.00
#
_symmetry.space_group_name_H-M   'P 1'
#
loop_
_entity.id
_entity.type
_entity.pdbx_description
1 polymer ?
#
loop_
_entity_poly.entity_id
_entity_poly.type
_entity_poly.pdbx_seq_one_letter_code
_entity_poly.pdbx_strand_id
1 'polypeptide(L)' 'FISAYLAVKGRTAENKAYAEKEFFRPVLDTIRSGCLGTISDMFDGSKPHRDRGVVSRARNVAELLRVYFQEL' A
#
# COMPACT_ATOMS: atom_id res chain seq x y z
N PHE A 1 -0.61 3.02 -8.13
CA PHE A 1 0.85 3.24 -8.35
C PHE A 1 1.58 1.94 -8.69
N ILE A 2 1.53 0.92 -7.82
CA ILE A 2 2.25 -0.36 -8.00
C ILE A 2 2.03 -1.00 -9.38
N SER A 3 0.78 -1.11 -9.84
CA SER A 3 0.45 -1.63 -11.18
C SER A 3 1.16 -0.88 -12.31
N ALA A 4 1.25 0.45 -12.22
CA ALA A 4 1.91 1.27 -13.24
C ALA A 4 3.44 1.11 -13.18
N TYR A 5 4.02 1.05 -11.98
CA TYR A 5 5.43 0.74 -11.80
C TYR A 5 5.81 -0.59 -12.46
N LEU A 6 5.03 -1.65 -12.20
CA LEU A 6 5.26 -2.97 -12.77
C LEU A 6 4.98 -3.03 -14.28
N ALA A 7 4.06 -2.21 -14.80
CA ALA A 7 3.83 -2.10 -16.24
C ALA A 7 5.04 -1.48 -16.97
N VAL A 8 5.70 -0.49 -16.35
CA VAL A 8 6.85 0.21 -16.95
C VAL A 8 8.16 -0.55 -16.75
N LYS A 9 8.38 -1.11 -15.55
CA LYS A 9 9.61 -1.83 -15.20
C LYS A 9 9.59 -3.30 -15.60
N GLY A 10 8.40 -3.84 -15.91
CA GLY A 10 8.17 -5.25 -16.19
C GLY A 10 7.80 -6.03 -14.94
N ARG A 11 6.91 -7.01 -15.11
CA ARG A 11 6.41 -7.90 -14.04
C ARG A 11 7.38 -9.05 -13.76
N THR A 12 8.66 -8.75 -13.57
CA THR A 12 9.68 -9.74 -13.17
C THR A 12 9.55 -10.05 -11.68
N ALA A 13 10.06 -11.21 -11.24
CA ALA A 13 10.07 -11.58 -9.83
C ALA A 13 10.82 -10.54 -8.97
N GLU A 14 11.92 -10.00 -9.48
CA GLU A 14 12.73 -8.98 -8.81
C GLU A 14 11.95 -7.68 -8.60
N ASN A 15 11.26 -7.19 -9.64
CA ASN A 15 10.46 -5.96 -9.56
C ASN A 15 9.22 -6.14 -8.68
N LYS A 16 8.60 -7.32 -8.69
CA LYS A 16 7.49 -7.66 -7.78
C LYS A 16 7.96 -7.66 -6.33
N ALA A 17 9.08 -8.31 -6.03
CA ALA A 17 9.67 -8.33 -4.69
C ALA A 17 10.04 -6.91 -4.21
N TYR A 18 10.62 -6.10 -5.10
CA TYR A 18 10.89 -4.69 -4.81
C TYR A 18 9.60 -3.91 -4.53
N ALA A 19 8.57 -4.06 -5.36
CA ALA A 19 7.31 -3.37 -5.19
C ALA A 19 6.57 -3.79 -3.90
N GLU A 20 6.62 -5.08 -3.54
CA GLU A 20 6.09 -5.55 -2.26
C GLU A 20 6.81 -4.87 -1.10
N LYS A 21 8.15 -4.93 -1.11
CA LYS A 21 8.98 -4.46 0.00
C LYS A 21 8.93 -2.94 0.19
N GLU A 22 9.03 -2.18 -0.90
CA GLU A 22 9.22 -0.73 -0.85
C GLU A 22 7.91 0.06 -0.93
N PHE A 23 6.84 -0.50 -1.49
CA PHE A 23 5.56 0.21 -1.67
C PHE A 23 4.41 -0.40 -0.90
N PHE A 24 4.24 -1.73 -0.95
CA PHE A 24 3.07 -2.40 -0.38
C PHE A 24 3.18 -2.60 1.13
N ARG A 25 4.27 -3.20 1.61
CA ARG A 25 4.48 -3.49 3.04
C ARG A 25 4.46 -2.27 3.94
N PRO A 26 5.08 -1.12 3.59
CA PRO A 26 5.03 0.06 4.44
C PRO A 26 3.60 0.54 4.71
N VAL A 27 2.69 0.44 3.72
CA VAL A 27 1.27 0.78 3.90
C VAL A 27 0.55 -0.30 4.72
N LEU A 28 0.80 -1.59 4.43
CA LEU A 28 0.18 -2.69 5.15
C LEU A 28 0.53 -2.69 6.64
N ASP A 29 1.77 -2.37 6.99
CA ASP A 29 2.24 -2.36 8.38
C ASP A 29 1.55 -1.29 9.23
N THR A 30 1.04 -0.21 8.62
CA THR A 30 0.28 0.84 9.32
C THR A 30 -0.99 0.32 10.00
N ILE A 31 -1.54 -0.81 9.54
CA ILE A 31 -2.70 -1.50 10.14
C ILE A 31 -2.43 -1.86 11.61
N ARG A 32 -1.16 -2.07 11.98
CA ARG A 32 -0.75 -2.42 13.35
C ARG A 32 -0.60 -1.23 14.28
N SER A 33 -0.33 -0.05 13.73
CA SER A 33 -0.06 1.17 14.52
C SER A 33 -1.22 2.16 14.53
N GLY A 34 -2.10 2.09 13.53
CA GLY A 34 -3.12 3.10 13.25
C GLY A 34 -4.55 2.59 13.35
N CYS A 35 -5.39 3.03 12.40
CA CYS A 35 -6.80 2.68 12.22
C CYS A 35 -7.14 1.26 12.67
N LEU A 36 -8.08 1.11 13.62
CA LEU A 36 -8.64 -0.12 14.25
C LEU A 36 -8.53 -1.46 13.46
N GLY A 37 -7.31 -1.96 13.20
CA GLY A 37 -7.08 -3.12 12.33
C GLY A 37 -7.42 -2.90 10.84
N THR A 38 -7.38 -1.66 10.36
CA THR A 38 -7.68 -1.24 8.99
C THR A 38 -6.75 -0.11 8.52
N ILE A 39 -7.00 0.45 7.34
CA ILE A 39 -6.12 1.41 6.67
C ILE A 39 -6.73 2.80 6.68
N SER A 40 -5.92 3.78 7.07
CA SER A 40 -6.25 5.20 7.03
C SER A 40 -6.47 5.70 5.60
N ASP A 41 -7.28 6.75 5.46
CA ASP A 41 -7.53 7.35 4.14
C ASP A 41 -6.23 7.86 3.50
N MET A 42 -5.47 8.63 4.29
CA MET A 42 -4.30 9.38 3.84
C MET A 42 -3.21 9.34 4.91
N PHE A 43 -2.00 9.74 4.52
CA PHE A 43 -0.83 9.85 5.39
C PHE A 43 -0.11 11.18 5.13
N ASP A 44 0.55 11.73 6.15
CA ASP A 44 1.40 12.92 5.99
C ASP A 44 2.54 12.64 4.99
N GLY A 45 2.83 13.59 4.11
CA GLY A 45 3.91 13.45 3.11
C GLY A 45 5.33 13.51 3.70
N SER A 46 5.49 14.09 4.88
CA SER A 46 6.75 14.15 5.62
C SER A 46 6.74 13.16 6.78
N LYS A 47 7.94 12.70 7.18
CA LYS A 47 8.09 11.87 8.39
C LYS A 47 7.47 12.62 9.59
N PRO A 48 6.76 11.91 10.48
CA PRO A 48 6.69 10.45 10.59
C PRO A 48 5.53 9.79 9.81
N HIS A 49 4.99 10.43 8.76
CA HIS A 49 3.92 9.89 7.90
C HIS A 49 2.67 9.48 8.68
N ARG A 50 2.20 10.35 9.59
CA ARG A 50 1.06 10.03 10.45
C ARG A 50 -0.20 9.84 9.62
N ASP A 51 -1.06 8.95 10.12
CA ASP A 51 -2.41 8.71 9.63
C ASP A 51 -3.27 9.99 9.64
N ARG A 52 -4.04 10.17 8.56
CA ARG A 52 -4.95 11.30 8.32
C ARG A 52 -6.24 10.87 7.63
N GLY A 53 -7.23 11.74 7.71
CA GLY A 53 -8.49 11.61 6.99
C GLY A 53 -9.45 10.62 7.66
N VAL A 54 -10.26 9.95 6.83
CA VAL A 54 -11.30 9.04 7.31
C VAL A 54 -10.69 7.75 7.86
N VAL A 55 -11.21 7.31 9.00
CA VAL A 55 -10.90 6.00 9.59
C VAL A 55 -11.58 4.93 8.74
N SER A 56 -10.78 4.13 8.02
CA SER A 56 -11.25 3.01 7.17
C SER A 56 -12.11 3.41 5.96
N ARG A 57 -11.55 3.28 4.75
CA ARG A 57 -12.33 3.36 3.51
C ARG A 57 -12.24 2.08 2.70
N ALA A 58 -13.39 1.63 2.20
CA ALA A 58 -13.51 0.43 1.37
C ALA A 58 -12.53 0.43 0.18
N ARG A 59 -12.35 1.58 -0.49
CA ARG A 59 -11.43 1.70 -1.64
C ARG A 59 -9.97 1.42 -1.30
N ASN A 60 -9.50 1.85 -0.14
CA ASN A 60 -8.09 1.67 0.25
C ASN A 60 -7.81 0.18 0.55
N VAL A 61 -8.74 -0.47 1.26
CA VAL A 61 -8.68 -1.91 1.53
C VAL A 61 -8.77 -2.72 0.23
N ALA A 62 -9.75 -2.40 -0.62
CA ALA A 62 -9.93 -3.07 -1.90
C ALA A 62 -8.68 -2.95 -2.79
N GLU A 63 -8.03 -1.79 -2.83
CA GLU A 63 -6.84 -1.60 -3.65
C GLU A 63 -5.64 -2.39 -3.12
N LEU A 64 -5.42 -2.49 -1.80
CA LEU A 64 -4.37 -3.37 -1.28
C LEU A 64 -4.65 -4.84 -1.61
N LEU A 65 -5.88 -5.31 -1.45
CA LEU A 65 -6.24 -6.69 -1.80
C LEU A 65 -6.05 -6.95 -3.30
N ARG A 66 -6.47 -6.03 -4.16
CA ARG A 66 -6.28 -6.14 -5.61
C ARG A 66 -4.81 -6.27 -5.98
N VAL A 67 -3.94 -5.43 -5.41
CA VAL A 67 -2.49 -5.50 -5.64
C VAL A 67 -1.93 -6.84 -5.16
N TYR A 68 -2.33 -7.29 -3.97
CA TYR A 68 -1.86 -8.55 -3.40
C TYR A 68 -2.23 -9.78 -4.25
N PHE A 69 -3.44 -9.82 -4.80
CA PHE A 69 -3.88 -10.98 -5.59
C PHE A 69 -3.53 -10.92 -7.08
N GLN A 70 -3.34 -9.72 -7.65
CA GLN A 70 -3.18 -9.56 -9.10
C GLN A 70 -1.76 -9.16 -9.53
N GLU A 71 -1.00 -8.46 -8.69
CA GLU A 71 0.26 -7.86 -9.12
C GLU A 71 1.48 -8.48 -8.44
N LEU A 72 1.38 -8.78 -7.14
CA LEU A 72 2.46 -9.40 -6.36
C LEU A 72 2.40 -10.91 -6.52
#